data_AF-A0A023FF77-F1
#
_entry.id   AF-A0A023FF77-F1
#
_cell.length_a   1.000
_cell.length_b   1.000
_cell.length_c   1.000
_cell.angle_alpha   90.00
_cell.angle_beta   90.00
_cell.angle_gamma   90.00
#
_symmetry.space_group_name_H-M   'P 1'
#
loop_
_entity.id
_entity.type
_entity.pdbx_description
1 polymer ?
#
loop_
_entity_poly.entity_id
_entity_poly.type
_entity_poly.pdbx_seq_one_letter_code
_entity_poly.pdbx_strand_id
1 'polypeptide(L)'
;MNLIDITLVACILLALACPLSASGKCPGSCTQQSCYSNKGASKDTGKTRYFPNKVTKKCEAYSSDRNCQGKFYETEQKCTECCKSYLQ
;
A
#
# COMPACT_ATOMS: atom_id res chain seq x y z
N MET A 1 -39.07 -19.10 -11.38
CA MET A 1 -37.80 -18.41 -11.06
C MET A 1 -37.89 -17.02 -11.67
N ASN A 2 -38.05 -15.99 -10.86
CA ASN A 2 -38.18 -14.61 -11.34
C ASN A 2 -36.81 -14.06 -11.75
N LEU A 3 -36.77 -13.24 -12.80
CA LEU A 3 -35.55 -12.59 -13.29
C LEU A 3 -34.82 -11.84 -12.16
N ILE A 4 -35.60 -11.26 -11.24
CA ILE A 4 -35.16 -10.53 -10.04
C ILE A 4 -34.34 -11.44 -9.10
N ASP A 5 -34.79 -12.69 -8.92
CA ASP A 5 -34.17 -13.68 -8.04
C ASP A 5 -32.79 -14.09 -8.57
N ILE A 6 -32.70 -14.29 -9.89
CA ILE A 6 -31.45 -14.66 -10.58
C ILE A 6 -30.43 -13.51 -10.48
N THR A 7 -30.86 -12.26 -10.68
CA THR A 7 -29.99 -11.09 -10.54
C THR A 7 -29.48 -10.91 -9.11
N LEU A 8 -30.30 -11.16 -8.10
CA LEU A 8 -29.91 -11.01 -6.70
C LEU A 8 -28.84 -12.05 -6.32
N VAL A 9 -29.04 -13.30 -6.72
CA VAL A 9 -28.09 -14.40 -6.49
C VAL A 9 -26.79 -14.18 -7.24
N ALA A 10 -26.83 -13.69 -8.48
CA ALA A 10 -25.64 -13.36 -9.25
C ALA A 10 -24.82 -12.22 -8.60
N CYS A 11 -25.48 -11.19 -8.06
CA CYS A 11 -24.81 -10.10 -7.34
C CYS A 11 -24.13 -10.56 -6.04
N ILE A 12 -24.80 -11.45 -5.28
CA ILE A 12 -24.22 -12.03 -4.05
C ILE A 12 -23.00 -12.87 -4.40
N LEU A 13 -23.09 -13.72 -5.43
CA LEU A 13 -21.97 -14.53 -5.90
C LEU A 13 -20.82 -13.66 -6.43
N LEU A 14 -21.10 -12.53 -7.09
CA LEU A 14 -20.06 -11.58 -7.51
C LEU A 14 -19.34 -10.94 -6.32
N ALA A 15 -20.05 -10.61 -5.25
CA ALA A 15 -19.45 -10.06 -4.02
C ALA A 15 -18.56 -11.09 -3.30
N LEU A 16 -18.93 -12.37 -3.34
CA LEU A 16 -18.12 -13.48 -2.85
C LEU A 16 -16.94 -13.83 -3.78
N ALA A 17 -17.09 -13.63 -5.09
CA ALA A 17 -16.08 -13.86 -6.12
C ALA A 17 -15.20 -12.66 -6.42
N CYS A 18 -15.40 -11.53 -5.74
CA CYS A 18 -14.36 -10.55 -5.50
C CYS A 18 -13.64 -10.93 -4.21
N PRO A 19 -12.67 -11.88 -4.24
CA PRO A 19 -11.64 -11.77 -3.24
C PRO A 19 -11.07 -10.37 -3.47
N LEU A 20 -11.03 -9.54 -2.43
CA LEU A 20 -9.98 -8.53 -2.36
C LEU A 20 -8.69 -9.33 -2.50
N SER A 21 -8.21 -9.47 -3.74
CA SER A 21 -6.99 -10.17 -4.11
C SER A 21 -5.80 -9.37 -3.58
N ALA A 22 -5.64 -9.33 -2.26
CA ALA A 22 -4.52 -8.76 -1.54
C ALA A 22 -4.61 -9.12 -0.04
N SER A 23 -4.91 -10.37 0.30
CA SER A 23 -4.62 -10.89 1.65
C SER A 23 -3.12 -11.18 1.84
N GLY A 24 -2.25 -10.33 1.29
CA GLY A 24 -0.96 -10.05 1.90
C GLY A 24 -1.21 -8.86 2.81
N LYS A 25 -1.30 -9.07 4.14
CA LYS A 25 -1.51 -7.98 5.11
C LYS A 25 -0.63 -6.80 4.71
N CYS A 26 -1.22 -5.62 4.62
CA CYS A 26 -0.52 -4.35 4.43
C CYS A 26 -0.20 -3.77 5.80
N PRO A 27 0.88 -4.21 6.50
CA PRO A 27 1.16 -3.72 7.83
C PRO A 27 1.60 -2.25 7.80
N GLY A 28 2.18 -1.78 6.69
CA GLY A 28 2.74 -0.44 6.56
C GLY A 28 1.68 0.66 6.53
N SER A 29 2.14 1.90 6.71
CA SER A 29 1.35 3.12 6.56
C SER A 29 1.59 3.77 5.21
N CYS A 30 0.53 4.29 4.59
CA CYS A 30 0.60 5.10 3.36
C CYS A 30 0.92 6.58 3.63
N THR A 31 1.22 6.95 4.89
CA THR A 31 1.62 8.31 5.26
C THR A 31 3.13 8.36 5.49
N GLN A 32 3.81 9.28 4.82
CA GLN A 32 5.23 9.54 5.08
C GLN A 32 5.41 10.12 6.48
N GLN A 33 6.29 9.51 7.28
CA GLN A 33 6.65 10.02 8.59
C GLN A 33 7.81 11.03 8.51
N SER A 34 7.76 12.05 9.36
CA SER A 34 8.73 13.17 9.35
C SER A 34 10.17 12.76 9.60
N CYS A 35 10.40 11.65 10.32
CA CYS A 35 11.73 11.17 10.62
C CYS A 35 12.44 10.52 9.40
N TYR A 36 11.71 10.26 8.32
CA TYR A 36 12.20 9.85 7.00
C TYR A 36 12.27 11.08 6.08
N SER A 37 13.32 11.89 6.27
CA SER A 37 13.50 13.17 5.58
C SER A 37 14.40 13.06 4.35
N ASN A 38 15.29 12.07 4.31
CA ASN A 38 16.28 11.93 3.25
C ASN A 38 15.65 11.16 2.09
N LYS A 39 15.49 11.81 0.92
CA LYS A 39 14.96 11.16 -0.28
C LYS A 39 16.03 10.25 -0.90
N GLY A 40 15.64 9.04 -1.25
CA GLY A 40 16.50 8.01 -1.82
C GLY A 40 16.83 6.89 -0.82
N ALA A 41 17.42 5.82 -1.35
CA ALA A 41 17.96 4.75 -0.53
C ALA A 41 19.19 5.23 0.24
N SER A 42 19.34 4.77 1.48
CA SER A 42 20.57 4.99 2.24
C SER A 42 21.76 4.34 1.51
N LYS A 43 22.85 5.09 1.35
CA LYS A 43 24.14 4.53 0.86
C LYS A 43 24.92 3.84 1.99
N ASP A 44 24.57 4.14 3.24
CA ASP A 44 25.15 3.59 4.47
C ASP A 44 24.13 2.72 5.23
N THR A 45 24.43 2.34 6.48
CA THR A 45 23.66 1.48 7.41
C THR A 45 22.23 1.95 7.75
N GLY A 46 21.77 3.08 7.21
CA GLY A 46 20.42 3.61 7.40
C GLY A 46 19.34 2.68 6.85
N LYS A 47 18.20 2.58 7.56
CA LYS A 47 17.07 1.75 7.12
C LYS A 47 16.32 2.47 6.00
N THR A 48 16.32 1.94 4.78
CA THR A 48 15.51 2.48 3.68
C THR A 48 14.05 1.98 3.78
N ARG A 49 13.09 2.88 3.62
CA ARG A 49 11.63 2.59 3.62
C ARG A 49 10.94 3.27 2.44
N TYR A 50 9.80 2.74 2.04
CA TYR A 50 9.05 3.21 0.88
C TYR A 50 7.73 3.87 1.31
N PHE A 51 7.46 5.05 0.77
CA PHE A 51 6.26 5.84 1.05
C PHE A 51 5.60 6.32 -0.25
N PRO A 52 4.26 6.33 -0.34
CA PRO A 52 3.58 6.75 -1.55
C PRO A 52 3.58 8.28 -1.70
N ASN A 53 3.83 8.76 -2.91
CA ASN A 53 3.81 10.17 -3.27
C ASN A 53 2.68 10.44 -4.27
N LYS A 54 1.73 11.30 -3.91
CA LYS A 54 0.58 11.64 -4.76
C LYS A 54 0.97 12.45 -6.00
N VAL A 55 2.04 13.22 -5.93
CA VAL A 55 2.51 14.08 -7.03
C VAL A 55 3.17 13.22 -8.11
N THR A 56 4.09 12.34 -7.72
CA THR A 56 4.79 11.46 -8.65
C THR A 56 4.02 10.18 -8.97
N LYS A 57 2.89 9.94 -8.28
CA LYS A 57 2.02 8.77 -8.43
C LYS A 57 2.78 7.44 -8.25
N LYS A 58 3.81 7.45 -7.41
CA LYS A 58 4.72 6.33 -7.17
C LYS A 58 5.09 6.22 -5.70
N CYS A 59 5.54 5.03 -5.29
CA CYS A 59 6.20 4.85 -4.01
C CYS A 59 7.68 5.21 -4.14
N GLU A 60 8.16 6.08 -3.27
CA GLU A 60 9.52 6.60 -3.30
C GLU A 60 10.29 6.09 -2.08
N ALA A 61 11.59 5.82 -2.27
CA ALA A 61 12.49 5.44 -1.19
C ALA A 61 12.87 6.66 -0.35
N TYR A 62 12.88 6.46 0.97
CA TYR A 62 13.39 7.41 1.94
C TYR A 62 14.29 6.69 2.95
N SER A 63 15.32 7.37 3.41
CA SER A 63 16.21 6.90 4.45
C SER A 63 16.15 7.78 5.70
N SER A 64 16.58 7.20 6.81
CA SER A 64 16.76 7.91 8.08
C SER A 64 17.97 7.33 8.79
N ASP A 65 18.80 8.21 9.34
CA ASP A 65 19.92 7.85 10.20
C ASP A 65 19.48 7.60 11.66
N ARG A 66 18.19 7.85 11.94
CA ARG A 66 17.58 7.68 13.25
C ARG A 66 16.74 6.40 13.27
N ASN A 67 16.61 5.79 14.44
CA ASN A 67 15.72 4.65 14.61
C ASN A 67 14.25 5.13 14.67
N CYS A 68 13.63 5.25 13.50
CA CYS A 68 12.21 5.56 13.36
C CYS A 68 11.34 4.38 13.78
N GLN A 69 10.45 4.59 14.74
CA GLN A 69 9.43 3.62 15.11
C GLN A 69 8.17 3.80 14.26
N GLY A 70 7.59 2.69 13.82
CA GLY A 70 6.38 2.72 13.02
C GLY A 70 6.27 1.51 12.12
N LYS A 71 5.17 1.45 11.36
CA LYS A 71 4.95 0.43 10.35
C LYS A 71 5.23 1.00 8.97
N PHE A 72 6.19 0.41 8.29
CA PHE A 72 6.71 0.91 7.01
C PHE A 72 6.79 -0.22 6.00
N TYR A 73 6.78 0.13 4.72
CA TYR A 73 7.05 -0.82 3.65
C TYR A 73 8.54 -0.92 3.39
N GLU A 74 9.02 -2.16 3.25
CA GLU A 74 10.43 -2.45 2.98
C GLU A 74 10.76 -2.47 1.49
N THR A 75 9.73 -2.57 0.64
CA THR A 75 9.87 -2.62 -0.82
C THR A 75 8.88 -1.68 -1.48
N GLU A 76 9.27 -1.14 -2.65
CA GLU A 76 8.40 -0.31 -3.49
C GLU A 76 7.13 -1.07 -3.88
N GLN A 77 7.28 -2.33 -4.30
CA GLN A 77 6.16 -3.16 -4.73
C GLN A 77 5.08 -3.28 -3.64
N LYS A 78 5.46 -3.59 -2.39
CA LYS A 78 4.49 -3.69 -1.29
C LYS A 78 3.82 -2.35 -1.00
N CYS A 79 4.57 -1.25 -1.08
CA CYS A 79 4.00 0.09 -0.93
C CYS A 79 2.98 0.37 -2.04
N THR A 80 3.31 0.08 -3.30
CA THR A 80 2.44 0.36 -4.45
C THR A 80 1.17 -0.49 -4.42
N GLU A 81 1.29 -1.78 -4.09
CA GLU A 81 0.15 -2.69 -3.96
C GLU A 81 -0.78 -2.24 -2.82
N CYS A 82 -0.21 -1.91 -1.66
CA CYS A 82 -0.99 -1.54 -0.48
C CYS A 82 -1.56 -0.12 -0.51
N CYS A 83 -0.86 0.82 -1.15
CA CYS A 83 -1.24 2.23 -1.21
C CYS A 83 -1.80 2.61 -2.59
N LYS A 84 -2.24 1.64 -3.38
CA LYS A 84 -2.78 1.87 -4.73
C LYS A 84 -3.89 2.93 -4.76
N SER A 85 -4.83 2.89 -3.81
CA SER A 85 -5.91 3.87 -3.69
C SER A 85 -5.42 5.27 -3.29
N TYR A 86 -4.32 5.37 -2.55
CA TYR A 86 -3.71 6.66 -2.19
C TYR A 86 -2.99 7.30 -3.38
N LEU A 87 -2.45 6.47 -4.29
CA LEU A 87 -1.76 6.89 -5.49
C LEU A 87 -2.71 7.32 -6.62
N GLN A 88 -4.00 6.98 -6.59
CA GLN A 88 -4.97 7.42 -7.59
C GLN A 88 -5.25 8.92 -7.51
#